data_AF-A0A960YYG8-F1
#
_entry.id   AF-A0A960YYG8-F1
#
_cell.length_a   1.000
_cell.length_b   1.000
_cell.length_c   1.000
_cell.angle_alpha   90.00
_cell.angle_beta   90.00
_cell.angle_gamma   90.00
#
_symmetry.space_group_name_H-M   'P 1'
#
loop_
_entity.id
_entity.type
_entity.pdbx_description
1 polymer ?
#
loop_
_entity_poly.entity_id
_entity_poly.type
_entity_poly.pdbx_seq_one_letter_code
_entity_poly.pdbx_strand_id
1 'polypeptide(L)'
;ETGEAELRGHLIVNNMEILDEDSLEKKLEKSIHIKINTERFKDISIINTIYGVMTAFKGGSSVFFHLVGQSPKKVIKAHPHYSVEPGKELFERLKSILGPDSLYYSVGEELRKLS
;
A
#
# COMPACT_ATOMS: atom_id res chain seq x y z
N GLU A 1 29.23 -42.02 -8.75
CA GLU A 1 28.21 -41.26 -8.00
C GLU A 1 28.89 -40.54 -6.86
N THR A 2 29.40 -39.33 -7.13
CA THR A 2 30.06 -38.51 -6.11
C THR A 2 29.85 -37.06 -6.56
N GLY A 3 28.95 -36.34 -5.90
CA GLY A 3 28.66 -34.95 -6.28
C GLY A 3 27.63 -34.25 -5.40
N GLU A 4 26.74 -34.98 -4.72
CA GLU A 4 25.68 -34.34 -3.91
C GLU A 4 26.09 -34.05 -2.45
N ALA A 5 27.21 -34.61 -1.97
CA ALA A 5 27.65 -34.46 -0.58
C ALA A 5 28.42 -33.15 -0.28
N GLU A 6 28.97 -32.48 -1.31
CA GLU A 6 29.82 -31.30 -1.13
C GLU A 6 29.04 -29.97 -1.04
N LEU A 7 27.74 -29.94 -1.33
CA LEU A 7 26.97 -28.68 -1.33
C LEU A 7 26.38 -28.30 0.04
N ARG A 8 26.71 -29.03 1.11
CA ARG A 8 26.29 -28.67 2.48
C ARG A 8 27.11 -27.48 2.98
N GLY A 9 26.60 -26.28 2.72
CA GLY A 9 27.16 -25.01 3.24
C GLY A 9 27.58 -23.99 2.18
N HIS A 10 27.28 -24.24 0.90
CA HIS A 10 27.61 -23.29 -0.16
C HIS A 10 26.47 -22.31 -0.44
N LEU A 11 26.75 -21.01 -0.31
CA LEU A 11 25.85 -19.94 -0.75
C LEU A 11 26.01 -19.76 -2.26
N ILE A 12 24.99 -20.15 -3.04
CA ILE A 12 24.97 -19.90 -4.48
C ILE A 12 24.33 -18.54 -4.73
N VAL A 13 25.13 -17.57 -5.19
CA VAL A 13 24.65 -16.25 -5.59
C VAL A 13 24.21 -16.32 -7.05
N ASN A 14 22.90 -16.37 -7.28
CA ASN A 14 22.33 -16.45 -8.63
C ASN A 14 22.29 -15.10 -9.36
N ASN A 15 22.30 -13.99 -8.62
CA ASN A 15 22.24 -12.65 -9.19
C ASN A 15 22.87 -11.64 -8.24
N MET A 16 23.53 -10.62 -8.79
CA MET A 16 24.10 -9.49 -8.06
C MET A 16 23.68 -8.22 -8.79
N GLU A 17 23.05 -7.30 -8.06
CA GLU A 17 22.56 -6.03 -8.59
C GLU A 17 23.08 -4.90 -7.70
N ILE A 18 23.47 -3.79 -8.31
CA ILE A 18 23.81 -2.57 -7.57
C ILE A 18 22.51 -1.97 -7.06
N LEU A 19 22.38 -1.87 -5.74
CA LEU A 19 21.27 -1.20 -5.07
C LEU A 19 21.58 0.31 -5.00
N ASP A 20 21.31 1.00 -6.09
CA ASP A 20 21.11 2.45 -6.06
C ASP A 20 19.72 2.82 -5.50
N GLU A 21 19.51 4.09 -5.21
CA GLU A 21 18.28 4.56 -4.55
C GLU A 21 17.02 4.27 -5.39
N ASP A 22 17.12 4.42 -6.71
CA ASP A 22 16.01 4.18 -7.65
C ASP A 22 15.65 2.68 -7.75
N SER A 23 16.65 1.79 -7.81
CA SER A 23 16.45 0.35 -7.85
C SER A 23 15.96 -0.20 -6.52
N LEU A 24 16.42 0.35 -5.39
CA LEU A 24 15.90 0.07 -4.07
C LEU A 24 14.41 0.46 -4.00
N GLU A 25 14.06 1.68 -4.41
CA GLU A 25 12.69 2.19 -4.36
C GLU A 25 11.72 1.31 -5.18
N LYS A 26 12.15 0.83 -6.36
CA LYS A 26 11.36 -0.10 -7.18
C LYS A 26 11.08 -1.44 -6.50
N LYS A 27 11.96 -1.87 -5.58
CA LYS A 27 11.80 -3.11 -4.82
C LYS A 27 11.00 -2.93 -3.53
N LEU A 28 10.83 -1.71 -3.05
CA LEU A 28 10.08 -1.40 -1.83
C LEU A 28 8.56 -1.48 -2.06
N GLU A 29 7.82 -1.89 -1.03
CA GLU A 29 6.36 -1.93 -1.08
C GLU A 29 5.80 -0.50 -1.15
N LYS A 30 5.05 -0.21 -2.20
CA LYS A 30 4.30 1.02 -2.36
C LYS A 30 2.91 0.84 -1.76
N SER A 31 2.49 1.78 -0.93
CA SER A 31 1.23 1.63 -0.20
C SER A 31 0.45 2.94 -0.04
N ILE A 32 -0.87 2.85 -0.18
CA ILE A 32 -1.80 3.92 0.18
C ILE A 32 -2.42 3.61 1.53
N HIS A 33 -2.42 4.60 2.41
CA HIS A 33 -3.04 4.53 3.73
C HIS A 33 -4.24 5.46 3.80
N ILE A 34 -5.41 4.89 4.06
CA ILE A 34 -6.71 5.58 4.11
C ILE A 34 -7.22 5.57 5.55
N LYS A 35 -7.37 6.73 6.16
CA LYS A 35 -7.99 6.90 7.49
C LYS A 35 -9.49 7.02 7.35
N ILE A 36 -10.22 6.13 8.02
CA ILE A 36 -11.68 6.15 8.10
C ILE A 36 -12.06 6.41 9.56
N ASN A 37 -12.70 7.55 9.81
CA ASN A 37 -13.30 7.83 11.12
C ASN A 37 -14.67 7.13 11.20
N THR A 38 -14.74 6.05 11.97
CA THR A 38 -15.95 5.21 12.09
C THR A 38 -17.08 5.88 12.86
N GLU A 39 -16.80 6.92 13.64
CA GLU A 39 -17.85 7.70 14.31
C GLU A 39 -18.51 8.68 13.34
N ARG A 40 -17.74 9.22 12.39
CA ARG A 40 -18.21 10.13 11.33
C ARG A 40 -18.93 9.38 10.20
N PHE A 41 -18.38 8.24 9.78
CA PHE A 41 -18.86 7.50 8.63
C PHE A 41 -19.64 6.26 9.08
N LYS A 42 -20.90 6.46 9.47
CA LYS A 42 -21.83 5.39 9.89
C LYS A 42 -22.61 4.78 8.73
N ASP A 43 -22.65 5.45 7.58
CA ASP A 43 -23.37 5.00 6.40
C ASP A 43 -22.46 4.16 5.48
N ILE A 44 -22.95 2.99 5.10
CA ILE A 44 -22.28 2.06 4.19
C ILE A 44 -22.10 2.62 2.78
N SER A 45 -22.91 3.61 2.39
CA SER A 45 -22.82 4.28 1.08
C SER A 45 -21.44 4.89 0.81
N ILE A 46 -20.73 5.34 1.85
CA ILE A 46 -19.37 5.88 1.75
C ILE A 46 -18.38 4.78 1.35
N ILE A 47 -18.51 3.58 1.92
CA ILE A 47 -17.64 2.45 1.57
C ILE A 47 -17.83 2.07 0.09
N ASN A 48 -19.08 2.07 -0.39
CA ASN A 48 -19.37 1.83 -1.80
C ASN A 48 -18.78 2.91 -2.71
N THR A 49 -18.83 4.17 -2.27
CA THR A 49 -18.24 5.30 -3.02
C THR A 49 -16.71 5.18 -3.08
N ILE A 50 -16.05 4.90 -1.96
CA ILE A 50 -14.59 4.68 -1.90
C ILE A 50 -14.22 3.51 -2.83
N TYR A 51 -14.97 2.41 -2.75
CA TYR A 51 -14.75 1.24 -3.60
C TYR A 51 -14.87 1.60 -5.08
N GLY A 52 -15.92 2.31 -5.48
CA GLY A 52 -16.12 2.77 -6.85
C GLY A 52 -14.94 3.60 -7.36
N VAL A 53 -14.46 4.55 -6.55
CA VAL A 53 -13.25 5.32 -6.87
C VAL A 53 -12.05 4.39 -7.04
N MET A 54 -11.74 3.54 -6.05
CA MET A 54 -10.57 2.65 -6.10
C MET A 54 -10.58 1.71 -7.31
N THR A 55 -11.76 1.22 -7.73
CA THR A 55 -11.85 0.33 -8.90
C THR A 55 -11.48 1.00 -10.22
N ALA A 56 -11.57 2.32 -10.31
CA ALA A 56 -11.17 3.08 -11.50
C ALA A 56 -9.65 3.29 -11.60
N PHE A 57 -8.90 3.08 -10.51
CA PHE A 57 -7.45 3.32 -10.44
C PHE A 57 -6.68 2.06 -10.04
N LYS A 58 -6.95 0.91 -10.67
CA LYS A 58 -6.23 -0.34 -10.38
C LYS A 58 -4.73 -0.20 -10.63
N GLY A 59 -3.91 -0.82 -9.78
CA GLY A 59 -2.45 -0.74 -9.89
C GLY A 59 -1.72 -1.61 -8.88
N GLY A 60 -0.42 -1.36 -8.72
CA GLY A 60 0.47 -2.24 -7.96
C GLY A 60 0.56 -1.95 -6.46
N SER A 61 0.02 -0.83 -5.97
CA SER A 61 0.24 -0.41 -4.58
C SER A 61 -0.79 -1.02 -3.63
N SER A 62 -0.30 -1.51 -2.50
CA SER A 62 -1.13 -2.03 -1.40
C SER A 62 -2.02 -0.94 -0.81
N VAL A 63 -3.18 -1.33 -0.28
CA VAL A 63 -4.09 -0.39 0.39
C VAL A 63 -4.32 -0.80 1.84
N PHE A 64 -4.18 0.16 2.75
CA PHE A 64 -4.40 -0.02 4.17
C PHE A 64 -5.50 0.91 4.67
N PHE A 65 -6.48 0.36 5.38
CA PHE A 65 -7.53 1.12 6.04
C PHE A 65 -7.22 1.27 7.53
N HIS A 66 -7.03 2.49 7.97
CA HIS A 66 -6.84 2.87 9.37
C HIS A 66 -8.18 3.29 9.94
N LEU A 67 -8.81 2.42 10.73
CA LEU A 67 -10.08 2.70 11.38
C LEU A 67 -9.80 3.47 12.67
N VAL A 68 -10.21 4.74 12.69
CA VAL A 68 -10.05 5.66 13.82
C VAL A 68 -11.42 5.99 14.44
N GLY A 69 -11.45 6.37 15.71
CA GLY A 69 -12.69 6.59 16.47
C GLY A 69 -13.19 5.34 17.22
N GLN A 70 -12.57 4.18 16.99
CA GLN A 70 -12.70 3.02 17.89
C GLN A 70 -11.38 2.82 18.64
N SER A 71 -11.48 2.50 19.94
CA SER A 71 -10.36 2.02 20.74
C SER A 71 -10.50 0.51 20.93
N PRO A 72 -9.49 -0.31 20.60
CA PRO A 72 -8.18 0.06 20.05
C PRO A 72 -8.25 0.46 18.57
N LYS A 73 -7.22 1.21 18.11
CA LYS A 73 -7.01 1.51 16.68
C LYS A 73 -6.85 0.20 15.90
N LYS A 74 -7.52 0.09 14.76
CA LYS A 74 -7.44 -1.08 13.88
C LYS A 74 -6.91 -0.68 12.52
N VAL A 75 -6.02 -1.51 11.98
CA VAL A 75 -5.49 -1.36 10.62
C VAL A 75 -5.82 -2.62 9.84
N ILE A 76 -6.41 -2.46 8.65
CA ILE A 76 -6.79 -3.56 7.77
C ILE A 76 -6.00 -3.40 6.48
N LYS A 77 -5.18 -4.40 6.12
CA LYS A 77 -4.61 -4.51 4.77
C LYS A 77 -5.68 -5.07 3.84
N ALA A 78 -5.96 -4.36 2.76
CA ALA A 78 -6.90 -4.82 1.74
C ALA A 78 -6.32 -6.01 0.98
N HIS A 79 -7.18 -6.89 0.46
CA HIS A 79 -6.76 -7.96 -0.43
C HIS A 79 -6.10 -7.36 -1.70
N PRO A 80 -5.07 -8.00 -2.31
CA PRO A 80 -4.37 -7.46 -3.49
C PRO A 80 -5.27 -7.13 -4.69
N HIS A 81 -6.46 -7.74 -4.78
CA HIS A 81 -7.46 -7.38 -5.78
C HIS A 81 -7.88 -5.89 -5.70
N TYR A 82 -7.73 -5.25 -4.54
CA TYR A 82 -8.03 -3.85 -4.29
C TYR A 82 -6.79 -2.95 -4.35
N SER A 83 -5.65 -3.45 -4.83
CA SER A 83 -4.47 -2.63 -5.08
C SER A 83 -4.76 -1.57 -6.16
N VAL A 84 -4.11 -0.42 -6.00
CA VAL A 84 -4.38 0.79 -6.80
C VAL A 84 -3.08 1.44 -7.26
N GLU A 85 -3.17 2.21 -8.33
CA GLU A 85 -2.06 3.05 -8.79
C GLU A 85 -2.16 4.42 -8.09
N PRO A 86 -1.17 4.81 -7.28
CA PRO A 86 -1.18 6.10 -6.61
C PRO A 86 -1.02 7.20 -7.65
N GLY A 87 -2.02 8.08 -7.72
CA GLY A 87 -2.02 9.22 -8.62
C GLY A 87 -2.75 10.41 -8.00
N LYS A 88 -2.42 11.62 -8.48
CA LYS A 88 -3.01 12.86 -7.98
C LYS A 88 -4.54 12.84 -8.01
N GLU A 89 -5.12 12.39 -9.12
CA GLU A 89 -6.58 12.33 -9.28
C GLU A 89 -7.24 11.37 -8.27
N LEU A 90 -6.67 10.19 -8.04
CA LEU A 90 -7.15 9.24 -7.03
C LEU A 90 -7.16 9.90 -5.64
N PHE A 91 -6.06 10.57 -5.29
CA PHE A 91 -5.92 11.23 -3.99
C PHE A 91 -6.91 12.40 -3.84
N GLU A 92 -7.09 13.22 -4.87
CA GLU A 92 -8.06 14.32 -4.85
C GLU A 92 -9.49 13.80 -4.67
N ARG A 93 -9.87 12.76 -5.42
CA ARG A 93 -11.20 12.13 -5.31
C ARG A 93 -11.43 11.50 -3.94
N LEU A 94 -10.45 10.80 -3.37
CA LEU A 94 -10.60 10.21 -2.05
C LEU A 94 -10.58 11.27 -0.95
N LYS A 95 -9.77 12.34 -1.08
CA LYS A 95 -9.74 13.47 -0.13
C LYS A 95 -11.04 14.27 -0.14
N SER A 96 -11.70 14.43 -1.29
CA SER A 96 -12.99 15.13 -1.34
C SER A 96 -14.09 14.38 -0.58
N ILE A 97 -14.00 13.04 -0.52
CA ILE A 97 -14.93 12.18 0.23
C ILE A 97 -14.59 12.16 1.72
N LEU A 98 -13.31 11.93 2.05
CA LEU A 98 -12.87 11.59 3.40
C LEU A 98 -12.31 12.78 4.20
N GLY A 99 -11.91 13.85 3.51
CA GLY A 99 -11.21 15.02 4.04
C GLY A 99 -9.72 15.04 3.71
N PRO A 100 -9.05 16.20 3.83
CA PRO A 100 -7.67 16.40 3.37
C PRO A 100 -6.62 15.54 4.10
N ASP A 101 -6.81 15.28 5.39
CA ASP A 101 -5.87 14.53 6.25
C ASP A 101 -6.15 13.02 6.33
N SER A 102 -6.96 12.51 5.40
CA SER A 102 -7.39 11.11 5.40
C SER A 102 -6.48 10.17 4.63
N LEU A 103 -5.55 10.69 3.82
CA LEU A 103 -4.77 9.88 2.87
C LEU A 103 -3.27 10.15 2.96
N TYR A 104 -2.49 9.07 2.93
CA TYR A 104 -1.03 9.09 2.90
C TYR A 104 -0.53 8.05 1.91
N TYR A 105 0.61 8.34 1.30
CA TYR A 105 1.34 7.42 0.43
C TYR A 105 2.68 7.09 1.10
N SER A 106 3.10 5.84 1.02
CA SER A 106 4.39 5.38 1.51
C SER A 106 5.10 4.49 0.50
N VAL A 107 6.43 4.52 0.56
CA VAL A 107 7.30 3.60 -0.15
C VAL A 107 8.25 3.01 0.88
N GLY A 108 8.13 1.71 1.14
CA GLY A 108 8.75 1.10 2.30
C GLY A 108 8.24 1.72 3.61
N GLU A 109 9.15 2.25 4.42
CA GLU A 109 8.80 2.91 5.70
C GLU A 109 8.65 4.44 5.57
N GLU A 110 8.93 4.99 4.38
CA GLU A 110 8.94 6.44 4.19
C GLU A 110 7.59 6.97 3.70
N LEU A 111 7.07 7.99 4.38
CA LEU A 111 5.92 8.75 3.92
C LEU A 111 6.32 9.69 2.78
N ARG A 112 5.63 9.58 1.65
CA ARG A 112 5.83 10.43 0.48
C ARG A 112 4.70 11.45 0.37
N LYS A 113 5.06 12.69 0.02
CA LYS A 113 4.08 13.68 -0.46
C LYS A 113 3.82 13.41 -1.92
N LEU A 114 2.55 13.24 -2.29
CA LEU A 114 2.16 13.26 -3.69
C LEU A 114 2.05 14.72 -4.14
N SER A 115 3.00 15.13 -4.99
CA SER A 115 3.04 16.41 -5.69
C SER A 115 2.12 16.43 -6.90
#